data_AF-A0A497RMH2-F1
#
_entry.id   AF-A0A497RMH2-F1
#
_cell.length_a   1.000
_cell.length_b   1.000
_cell.length_c   1.000
_cell.angle_alpha   90.00
_cell.angle_beta   90.00
_cell.angle_gamma   90.00
#
_symmetry.space_group_name_H-M   'P 1'
#
loop_
_entity.id
_entity.type
_entity.pdbx_description
1 polymer ?
#
loop_
_entity_poly.entity_id
_entity_poly.type
_entity_poly.pdbx_seq_one_letter_code
_entity_poly.pdbx_strand_id
1 'polypeptide(L)'
;MIKIVGIGREGDTVVFEVEFDFRGKIHRLTIKKTVDELLSFEDREAFLSYVKKVVNKKRTELFADLADEYVPLNEDLEAEESA
;
A
#
# COMPACT_ATOMS: atom_id res chain seq x y z
N MET A 1 -3.23 -12.39 -0.01
CA MET A 1 -1.85 -12.94 -0.08
C MET A 1 -0.84 -11.79 -0.13
N ILE A 2 0.35 -11.91 0.49
CA ILE A 2 1.48 -10.96 0.37
C ILE A 2 2.75 -11.77 0.12
N LYS A 3 3.57 -11.38 -0.86
CA LYS A 3 4.79 -12.08 -1.25
C LYS A 3 5.86 -11.10 -1.70
N ILE A 4 7.10 -11.28 -1.24
CA ILE A 4 8.27 -10.61 -1.82
C ILE A 4 8.66 -11.39 -3.08
N VAL A 5 8.67 -10.73 -4.23
CA VAL A 5 8.89 -11.37 -5.54
C VAL A 5 10.23 -11.00 -6.17
N GLY A 6 10.83 -9.90 -5.75
CA GLY A 6 12.11 -9.43 -6.24
C GLY A 6 12.89 -8.75 -5.13
N ILE A 7 14.21 -8.93 -5.15
CA ILE A 7 15.17 -8.19 -4.34
C ILE A 7 16.26 -7.70 -5.29
N GLY A 8 16.37 -6.39 -5.40
CA GLY A 8 17.37 -5.70 -6.19
C GLY A 8 18.24 -4.79 -5.33
N ARG A 9 19.23 -4.18 -5.96
CA ARG A 9 20.11 -3.20 -5.33
C ARG A 9 20.40 -2.05 -6.28
N GLU A 10 20.25 -0.83 -5.79
CA GLU A 10 20.55 0.41 -6.50
C GLU A 10 21.56 1.18 -5.63
N GLY A 11 22.86 0.99 -5.89
CA GLY A 11 23.92 1.54 -5.04
C GLY A 11 23.90 0.99 -3.61
N ASP A 12 23.72 1.89 -2.65
CA ASP A 12 23.59 1.63 -1.21
C ASP A 12 22.14 1.26 -0.79
N THR A 13 21.19 1.36 -1.71
CA THR A 13 19.78 1.06 -1.47
C THR A 13 19.43 -0.37 -1.90
N VAL A 14 18.75 -1.10 -1.02
CA VAL A 14 18.12 -2.38 -1.31
C VAL A 14 16.66 -2.14 -1.71
N VAL A 15 16.25 -2.76 -2.81
CA VAL A 15 14.92 -2.61 -3.40
C VAL A 15 14.16 -3.92 -3.27
N PHE A 16 13.02 -3.89 -2.59
CA PHE A 16 12.13 -5.04 -2.44
C PHE A 16 10.88 -4.85 -3.28
N GLU A 17 10.63 -5.78 -4.19
CA GLU A 17 9.37 -5.84 -4.94
C GLU A 17 8.41 -6.77 -4.22
N VAL A 18 7.25 -6.24 -3.85
CA VAL A 18 6.24 -6.96 -3.07
C VAL A 18 4.96 -7.03 -3.88
N GLU A 19 4.49 -8.25 -4.13
CA GLU A 19 3.18 -8.52 -4.68
C GLU A 19 2.17 -8.76 -3.56
N PHE A 20 0.99 -8.18 -3.70
CA PHE A 20 -0.14 -8.46 -2.81
C PHE A 20 -1.45 -8.53 -3.58
N ASP A 21 -2.32 -9.41 -3.13
CA ASP A 21 -3.69 -9.50 -3.63
C ASP A 21 -4.56 -8.43 -2.95
N PHE A 22 -5.40 -7.80 -3.76
CA PHE A 22 -6.46 -6.90 -3.33
C PHE A 22 -7.69 -7.08 -4.23
N ARG A 23 -8.80 -7.56 -3.65
CA ARG A 23 -10.08 -7.79 -4.36
C ARG A 23 -9.94 -8.62 -5.65
N GLY A 24 -9.06 -9.63 -5.64
CA GLY A 24 -8.83 -10.52 -6.78
C GLY A 24 -7.91 -9.94 -7.87
N LYS A 25 -7.33 -8.77 -7.65
CA LYS A 25 -6.28 -8.18 -8.51
C LYS A 25 -4.93 -8.24 -7.79
N ILE A 26 -3.89 -8.58 -8.55
CA ILE A 26 -2.51 -8.57 -8.04
C ILE A 26 -1.94 -7.16 -8.22
N HIS A 27 -1.54 -6.55 -7.11
CA HIS A 27 -0.86 -5.27 -7.06
C HIS A 27 0.61 -5.47 -6.70
N ARG A 28 1.45 -4.57 -7.21
CA ARG A 28 2.89 -4.52 -6.92
C ARG A 28 3.21 -3.25 -6.17
N LEU A 29 4.07 -3.35 -5.17
CA LEU A 29 4.72 -2.20 -4.56
C LEU A 29 6.23 -2.40 -4.51
N THR A 30 6.94 -1.28 -4.54
CA THR A 30 8.39 -1.24 -4.38
C THR A 30 8.71 -0.59 -3.05
N ILE A 31 9.45 -1.30 -2.20
CA ILE A 31 9.97 -0.78 -0.93
C ILE A 31 11.47 -0.58 -1.11
N LYS A 32 11.94 0.65 -0.95
CA LYS A 32 13.37 0.98 -0.97
C LYS A 32 13.86 1.25 0.45
N LYS A 33 14.98 0.64 0.82
CA LYS A 33 15.61 0.81 2.13
C LYS A 33 17.12 0.82 1.99
N THR A 34 17.81 1.70 2.70
CA THR A 34 19.28 1.63 2.80
C THR A 34 19.69 0.42 3.64
N VAL A 35 20.97 0.04 3.57
CA VAL A 35 21.51 -1.02 4.43
C VAL A 35 21.37 -0.64 5.92
N ASP A 36 21.66 0.61 6.30
CA ASP A 36 21.48 1.09 7.68
C ASP A 36 20.04 0.99 8.16
N GLU A 37 19.06 1.34 7.31
CA GLU A 37 17.65 1.18 7.64
C GLU A 37 17.27 -0.30 7.79
N LEU A 38 17.84 -1.19 6.97
CA LEU A 38 17.59 -2.62 7.12
C LEU A 38 18.18 -3.19 8.41
N LEU A 39 19.36 -2.71 8.80
CA LEU A 39 20.01 -3.09 10.06
C LEU A 39 19.30 -2.53 11.30
N SER A 40 18.42 -1.53 11.13
CA SER A 40 17.58 -1.01 12.21
C SER A 40 16.45 -1.96 12.61
N PHE A 41 16.11 -2.94 11.76
CA PHE A 41 15.18 -4.00 12.12
C PHE A 41 15.88 -5.05 12.98
N GLU A 42 15.30 -5.38 14.13
CA GLU A 42 15.84 -6.36 15.07
C GLU A 42 16.04 -7.74 14.42
N ASP A 43 15.11 -8.13 13.55
CA ASP A 43 15.15 -9.39 12.83
C ASP A 43 14.32 -9.35 11.53
N ARG A 44 14.30 -10.49 10.84
CA ARG A 44 13.52 -10.70 9.63
C ARG A 44 12.01 -10.57 9.85
N GLU A 45 11.49 -11.02 10.99
CA GLU A 45 10.05 -10.92 11.31
C GLU A 45 9.62 -9.47 11.52
N ALA A 46 10.45 -8.65 12.15
CA ALA A 46 10.25 -7.22 12.30
C ALA A 46 10.17 -6.53 10.93
N PHE A 47 11.07 -6.86 10.00
CA PHE A 47 11.00 -6.37 8.62
C PHE A 47 9.72 -6.85 7.91
N LEU A 48 9.35 -8.13 8.03
CA LEU A 48 8.11 -8.65 7.44
C LEU A 48 6.86 -7.98 8.04
N SER A 49 6.87 -7.63 9.32
CA SER A 49 5.82 -6.86 9.99
C SER A 49 5.72 -5.45 9.40
N TYR A 50 6.85 -4.80 9.15
CA TYR A 50 6.90 -3.52 8.44
C TYR A 50 6.31 -3.64 7.02
N VAL A 51 6.71 -4.65 6.24
CA VAL A 51 6.14 -4.89 4.90
C VAL A 51 4.62 -5.06 4.97
N LYS A 52 4.09 -5.83 5.94
CA LYS A 52 2.64 -5.98 6.14
C LYS A 52 1.96 -4.65 6.44
N LYS A 53 2.56 -3.79 7.28
CA LYS A 53 2.02 -2.45 7.58
C LYS A 53 1.97 -1.58 6.33
N VAL A 54 3.04 -1.57 5.53
CA VAL A 54 3.09 -0.81 4.27
C VAL A 54 2.03 -1.30 3.28
N VAL A 55 1.90 -2.62 3.10
CA VAL A 55 0.85 -3.20 2.24
C VAL A 55 -0.54 -2.84 2.73
N ASN A 56 -0.81 -2.94 4.04
CA ASN A 56 -2.11 -2.60 4.60
C ASN A 56 -2.46 -1.12 4.39
N LYS A 57 -1.48 -0.22 4.57
CA LYS A 57 -1.68 1.21 4.25
C LYS A 57 -2.05 1.38 2.77
N LYS A 58 -1.34 0.69 1.86
CA LYS A 58 -1.63 0.79 0.42
C LYS A 58 -3.01 0.22 0.07
N ARG A 59 -3.45 -0.85 0.75
CA ARG A 59 -4.82 -1.36 0.61
C ARG A 59 -5.86 -0.36 1.06
N THR A 60 -5.62 0.35 2.16
CA THR A 60 -6.52 1.42 2.63
C THR A 60 -6.61 2.55 1.62
N GLU A 61 -5.48 2.98 1.04
CA GLU A 61 -5.47 3.97 -0.04
C GLU A 61 -6.30 3.50 -1.25
N LEU A 62 -6.08 2.26 -1.72
CA LEU A 62 -6.87 1.68 -2.82
C LEU A 62 -8.35 1.53 -2.49
N PHE A 63 -8.69 1.30 -1.22
CA PHE A 63 -10.09 1.30 -0.77
C PHE A 63 -10.69 2.69 -0.79
N ALA A 64 -9.94 3.72 -0.39
CA ALA A 64 -10.40 5.10 -0.40
C ALA A 64 -10.61 5.59 -1.84
N ASP A 65 -9.67 5.31 -2.75
CA ASP A 65 -9.80 5.63 -4.18
C ASP A 65 -11.08 5.01 -4.78
N LEU A 66 -11.40 3.77 -4.40
CA LEU A 66 -12.64 3.12 -4.82
C LEU A 66 -13.88 3.76 -4.17
N ALA A 67 -13.81 4.11 -2.88
CA ALA A 67 -14.92 4.79 -2.22
C ALA A 67 -15.21 6.13 -2.89
N ASP A 68 -14.19 6.91 -3.24
CA ASP A 68 -14.34 8.16 -3.97
C ASP A 68 -14.89 7.93 -5.40
N GLU A 69 -14.52 6.85 -6.08
CA GLU A 69 -15.11 6.48 -7.38
C GLU A 69 -16.60 6.08 -7.27
N TYR A 70 -16.99 5.44 -6.16
CA TYR A 70 -18.36 4.98 -5.90
C TYR A 70 -19.23 5.97 -5.12
N VAL A 71 -18.68 7.08 -4.63
CA VAL A 71 -19.42 8.24 -4.13
C VAL A 71 -19.54 9.21 -5.31
N PRO A 72 -20.56 9.08 -6.18
CA PRO A 72 -20.91 10.19 -7.03
C PRO A 72 -21.21 11.38 -6.10
N LEU A 73 -20.72 12.55 -6.47
CA LEU A 73 -21.11 13.85 -5.90
C LEU A 73 -22.65 13.94 -5.86
N ASN A 74 -23.27 13.41 -4.80
CA ASN A 74 -24.63 13.73 -4.41
C ASN A 74 -24.63 15.05 -3.61
N GLU A 75 -23.77 15.98 -3.99
CA GLU A 75 -23.72 17.36 -3.48
C GLU A 75 -24.74 18.26 -4.20
N ASP A 76 -25.85 17.69 -4.69
CA ASP A 76 -26.95 18.44 -5.32
C ASP A 76 -28.33 17.82 -5.01
N LEU A 77 -28.53 17.34 -3.77
CA LEU A 77 -29.84 16.88 -3.27
C LEU A 77 -30.29 17.64 -1.99
N GLU A 78 -29.76 18.83 -1.73
CA GLU A 78 -30.29 19.76 -0.72
C GLU A 78 -30.94 21.02 -1.34
N ALA A 79 -31.32 20.99 -2.62
CA ALA A 79 -31.97 22.11 -3.31
C ALA A 79 -33.50 21.97 -3.46
N GLU A 80 -34.16 20.99 -2.82
CA GLU A 80 -35.63 20.88 -2.81
C GLU A 80 -36.18 20.62 -1.40
N GLU A 81 -36.06 21.59 -0.50
CA GLU A 81 -37.10 21.80 0.53
C GLU A 81 -37.09 23.28 0.97
N SER A 82 -37.44 24.15 0.03
CA SER A 82 -37.95 25.50 0.31
C SER A 82 -39.21 25.67 -0.53
N ALA A 83 -40.26 24.95 -0.15
CA ALA A 83 -41.62 25.10 -0.65
C ALA A 83 -42.56 25.46 0.50
#